data_AF-A0A8C4MCQ3-F1
#
_entry.id   AF-A0A8C4MCQ3-F1
#
_cell.length_a   1.000
_cell.length_b   1.000
_cell.length_c   1.000
_cell.angle_alpha   90.00
_cell.angle_beta   90.00
_cell.angle_gamma   90.00
#
_symmetry.space_group_name_H-M   'P 1'
#
loop_
_entity.id
_entity.type
_entity.pdbx_description
1 polymer ?
#
loop_
_entity_poly.entity_id
_entity_poly.type
_entity_poly.pdbx_seq_one_letter_code
_entity_poly.pdbx_strand_id
1 'polypeptide(L)'
;MGFLLDAPRCAQRPHGGAAASWGLRFGASAAQGWRAHMEDAHCAWLALPGLPPGWAFFAVLDGHGGSRAALFGARHLPGHVGMNKARGGGGAALEGVACWNGAGPKYGEGRA
;
A
#
# COMPACT_ATOMS: atom_id res chain seq x y z
N MET A 1 5.03 -8.40 -31.28
CA MET A 1 4.22 -7.16 -31.34
C MET A 1 4.13 -6.60 -29.93
N GLY A 2 4.24 -5.28 -29.77
CA GLY A 2 4.75 -4.60 -28.58
C GLY A 2 3.95 -4.74 -27.28
N PHE A 3 4.64 -4.50 -26.16
CA PHE A 3 4.17 -4.55 -24.76
C PHE A 3 3.13 -3.46 -24.38
N LEU A 4 2.50 -2.83 -25.37
CA LEU A 4 1.62 -1.68 -25.20
C LEU A 4 0.20 -2.01 -25.69
N LEU A 5 -0.79 -1.42 -25.02
CA LEU A 5 -2.20 -1.48 -25.39
C LEU A 5 -2.51 -0.56 -26.59
N ASP A 6 -3.62 -0.84 -27.28
CA ASP A 6 -4.11 0.02 -28.39
C ASP A 6 -4.54 1.42 -27.91
N ALA A 7 -4.94 1.53 -26.64
CA ALA A 7 -5.29 2.78 -25.97
C ALA A 7 -4.89 2.72 -24.48
N PRO A 8 -4.59 3.86 -23.84
CA PRO A 8 -4.20 3.88 -22.44
C PRO A 8 -5.41 3.65 -21.53
N ARG A 9 -5.21 2.88 -20.48
CA ARG A 9 -6.15 2.77 -19.36
C ARG A 9 -5.91 3.93 -18.39
N CYS A 10 -6.67 5.00 -18.57
CA CYS A 10 -6.57 6.22 -17.75
C CYS A 10 -7.39 6.19 -16.46
N ALA A 11 -8.15 5.11 -16.21
CA ALA A 11 -8.96 4.99 -15.00
C ALA A 11 -8.07 5.07 -13.74
N GLN A 12 -8.26 6.15 -12.99
CA GLN A 12 -7.58 6.38 -11.73
C GLN A 12 -8.19 5.55 -10.61
N ARG A 13 -7.34 5.11 -9.69
CA ARG A 13 -7.73 4.42 -8.46
C ARG A 13 -7.34 5.28 -7.26
N PRO A 14 -8.12 6.33 -6.95
CA PRO A 14 -7.83 7.20 -5.83
C PRO A 14 -8.07 6.47 -4.51
N HIS A 15 -7.21 6.71 -3.54
CA HIS A 15 -7.43 6.36 -2.14
C HIS A 15 -6.87 7.47 -1.25
N GLY A 16 -7.35 7.57 -0.02
CA GLY A 16 -6.87 8.55 0.92
C GLY A 16 -7.20 8.15 2.33
N GLY A 17 -6.72 8.93 3.28
CA GLY A 17 -6.96 8.72 4.69
C GLY A 17 -6.39 9.84 5.55
N ALA A 18 -6.69 9.80 6.83
CA ALA A 18 -6.24 10.79 7.79
C ALA A 18 -5.99 10.16 9.15
N ALA A 19 -4.98 10.64 9.87
CA ALA A 19 -4.74 10.35 11.27
C ALA A 19 -4.84 11.65 12.05
N ALA A 20 -6.04 11.88 12.61
CA ALA A 20 -6.36 13.11 13.33
C ALA A 20 -5.43 13.36 14.51
N SER A 21 -4.97 12.31 15.19
CA SER A 21 -4.04 12.36 16.34
C SER A 21 -2.71 13.05 16.00
N TRP A 22 -2.30 13.04 14.73
CA TRP A 22 -1.02 13.60 14.27
C TRP A 22 -1.21 14.72 13.25
N GLY A 23 -2.45 15.17 13.02
CA GLY A 23 -2.75 16.16 11.98
C GLY A 23 -2.40 15.71 10.56
N LEU A 24 -2.23 14.41 10.32
CA LEU A 24 -1.77 13.87 9.05
C LEU A 24 -2.95 13.55 8.14
N ARG A 25 -2.87 13.96 6.87
CA ARG A 25 -3.83 13.63 5.81
C ARG A 25 -3.05 13.23 4.57
N PHE A 26 -3.55 12.26 3.82
CA PHE A 26 -2.90 11.83 2.59
C PHE A 26 -3.94 11.48 1.52
N GLY A 27 -3.50 11.56 0.27
CA GLY A 27 -4.19 11.03 -0.90
C GLY A 27 -3.17 10.40 -1.84
N ALA A 28 -3.58 9.34 -2.52
CA ALA A 28 -2.80 8.69 -3.56
C ALA A 28 -3.74 8.22 -4.68
N SER A 29 -3.19 8.04 -5.88
CA SER A 29 -3.93 7.53 -7.03
C SER A 29 -2.99 6.78 -7.95
N ALA A 30 -3.49 5.73 -8.59
CA ALA A 30 -2.73 4.92 -9.52
C ALA A 30 -3.51 4.73 -10.83
N ALA A 31 -2.81 4.72 -11.97
CA ALA A 31 -3.36 4.49 -13.29
C ALA A 31 -2.42 3.57 -14.09
N GLN A 32 -2.98 2.64 -14.87
CA GLN A 32 -2.20 1.65 -15.62
C GLN A 32 -1.55 2.22 -16.88
N GLY A 33 -2.19 3.21 -17.52
CA GLY A 33 -1.68 3.80 -18.75
C GLY A 33 -1.61 2.79 -19.90
N TRP A 34 -0.53 2.83 -20.66
CA TRP A 34 -0.36 2.05 -21.89
C TRP A 34 0.13 0.62 -21.68
N ARG A 35 0.55 0.25 -20.46
CA ARG A 35 1.09 -1.09 -20.18
C ARG A 35 -0.01 -2.14 -20.22
N ALA A 36 0.30 -3.35 -20.65
CA ALA A 36 -0.64 -4.47 -20.64
C ALA A 36 -1.08 -4.85 -19.21
N HIS A 37 -0.17 -4.74 -18.24
CA HIS A 37 -0.39 -5.04 -16.83
C HIS A 37 -0.01 -3.85 -15.95
N MET A 38 -0.73 -3.68 -14.84
CA MET A 38 -0.37 -2.79 -13.76
C MET A 38 0.52 -3.55 -12.79
N GLU A 39 1.80 -3.20 -12.74
CA GLU A 39 2.79 -3.88 -11.87
C GLU A 39 3.08 -3.11 -10.57
N ASP A 40 2.75 -1.82 -10.54
CA ASP A 40 2.92 -0.96 -9.37
C ASP A 40 2.00 -1.35 -8.21
N ALA A 41 2.48 -1.11 -7.00
CA ALA A 41 1.72 -1.15 -5.77
C ALA A 41 2.08 0.05 -4.88
N HIS A 42 1.21 0.38 -3.93
CA HIS A 42 1.54 1.39 -2.91
C HIS A 42 0.93 1.02 -1.56
N CYS A 43 1.48 1.59 -0.49
CA CYS A 43 0.92 1.47 0.84
C CYS A 43 1.02 2.80 1.61
N ALA A 44 0.02 3.04 2.45
CA ALA A 44 -0.01 4.14 3.40
C ALA A 44 -0.39 3.59 4.79
N TRP A 45 0.53 3.72 5.73
CA TRP A 45 0.40 3.30 7.12
C TRP A 45 0.51 4.54 8.00
N LEU A 46 -0.60 4.92 8.64
CA LEU A 46 -0.64 6.14 9.45
C LEU A 46 -0.20 5.92 10.91
N ALA A 47 0.05 4.66 11.25
CA ALA A 47 0.74 4.23 12.45
C ALA A 47 1.63 3.03 12.09
N LEU A 48 2.87 3.01 12.59
CA LEU A 48 3.76 1.86 12.43
C LEU A 48 3.90 1.10 13.74
N PRO A 49 3.42 -0.15 13.81
CA PRO A 49 3.74 -1.04 14.91
C PRO A 49 5.26 -1.15 15.10
N GLY A 50 5.73 -1.05 16.35
CA GLY A 50 7.16 -1.13 16.69
C GLY A 50 7.91 0.21 16.69
N LEU A 51 7.26 1.31 16.29
CA LEU A 51 7.79 2.68 16.44
C LEU A 51 6.93 3.48 17.44
N PRO A 52 7.48 4.53 18.07
CA PRO A 52 6.69 5.44 18.90
C PRO A 52 5.51 6.05 18.12
N PRO A 53 4.45 6.50 18.81
CA PRO A 53 3.36 7.22 18.16
C PRO A 53 3.87 8.47 17.41
N GLY A 54 3.23 8.82 16.30
CA GLY A 54 3.64 9.94 15.44
C GLY A 54 4.44 9.55 14.20
N TRP A 55 4.76 8.27 14.02
CA TRP A 55 5.39 7.75 12.80
C TRP A 55 4.37 7.22 11.80
N ALA A 56 4.56 7.58 10.54
CA ALA A 56 3.80 7.09 9.39
C ALA A 56 4.74 6.60 8.29
N PHE A 57 4.27 5.70 7.44
CA PHE A 57 5.03 5.08 6.35
C PHE A 57 4.23 5.09 5.07
N PHE A 58 4.86 5.59 4.02
CA PHE A 58 4.30 5.67 2.68
C PHE A 58 5.32 5.09 1.71
N ALA A 59 4.86 4.25 0.77
CA ALA A 59 5.72 3.71 -0.26
C ALA A 59 4.95 3.55 -1.58
N VAL A 60 5.65 3.84 -2.67
CA VAL A 60 5.24 3.51 -4.05
C VAL A 60 6.29 2.54 -4.58
N LEU A 61 5.85 1.42 -5.13
CA LEU A 61 6.68 0.30 -5.52
C LEU A 61 6.39 0.00 -6.98
N ASP A 62 7.35 0.30 -7.84
CA ASP A 62 7.31 0.02 -9.28
C ASP A 62 7.68 -1.45 -9.52
N GLY A 63 6.74 -2.24 -10.01
CA GLY A 63 6.96 -3.66 -10.30
C GLY A 63 7.61 -3.84 -11.68
N HIS A 64 8.55 -4.78 -11.78
CA HIS A 64 9.16 -5.14 -13.06
C HIS A 64 9.26 -6.66 -13.20
N GLY A 65 8.71 -7.20 -14.28
CA GLY A 65 8.61 -8.66 -14.49
C GLY A 65 7.44 -9.28 -13.73
N GLY A 66 6.44 -8.49 -13.40
CA GLY A 66 5.21 -8.87 -12.69
C GLY A 66 5.02 -8.15 -11.35
N SER A 67 3.77 -8.06 -10.89
CA SER A 67 3.39 -7.30 -9.69
C SER A 67 3.77 -7.94 -8.35
N ARG A 68 4.19 -9.22 -8.33
CA ARG A 68 4.37 -9.98 -7.07
C ARG A 68 5.33 -9.32 -6.09
N ALA A 69 6.47 -8.81 -6.55
CA ALA A 69 7.46 -8.17 -5.69
C ALA A 69 6.94 -6.85 -5.10
N ALA A 70 6.31 -5.99 -5.93
CA ALA A 70 5.71 -4.74 -5.48
C ALA A 70 4.58 -4.98 -4.45
N LEU A 71 3.72 -5.97 -4.70
CA LEU A 71 2.65 -6.36 -3.76
C LEU A 71 3.19 -6.90 -2.45
N PHE A 72 4.21 -7.76 -2.52
CA PHE A 72 4.87 -8.30 -1.35
C PHE A 72 5.49 -7.17 -0.53
N GLY A 73 6.17 -6.23 -1.19
CA GLY A 73 6.76 -5.06 -0.56
C GLY A 73 5.71 -4.20 0.15
N ALA A 74 4.60 -3.85 -0.52
CA ALA A 74 3.54 -3.01 0.03
C ALA A 74 2.90 -3.60 1.30
N ARG A 75 2.88 -4.93 1.41
CA ARG A 75 2.32 -5.65 2.56
C ARG A 75 3.32 -5.83 3.71
N HIS A 76 4.59 -6.04 3.42
CA HIS A 76 5.56 -6.50 4.43
C HIS A 76 6.69 -5.51 4.75
N LEU A 77 7.06 -4.60 3.84
CA LEU A 77 8.11 -3.61 4.11
C LEU A 77 7.85 -2.76 5.36
N PRO A 78 6.62 -2.25 5.61
CA PRO A 78 6.35 -1.46 6.81
C PRO A 78 6.68 -2.22 8.11
N GLY A 79 6.31 -3.50 8.16
CA GLY A 79 6.63 -4.38 9.28
C GLY A 79 8.14 -4.58 9.45
N HIS A 80 8.88 -4.83 8.37
CA HIS A 80 10.33 -5.01 8.44
C HIS A 80 11.06 -3.72 8.87
N VAL A 81 10.59 -2.56 8.43
CA VAL A 81 11.13 -1.25 8.83
C VAL A 81 10.86 -0.98 10.32
N GLY A 82 9.64 -1.26 10.82
CA GLY A 82 9.29 -1.10 12.23
C GLY A 82 9.95 -2.12 13.16
N MET A 83 10.05 -3.39 12.74
CA MET A 83 10.60 -4.49 13.54
C MET A 83 12.13 -4.45 13.65
N ASN A 84 12.85 -3.76 12.75
CA ASN A 84 14.29 -3.55 12.91
C ASN A 84 14.67 -2.70 14.13
N LYS A 85 13.70 -2.10 14.85
CA LYS A 85 13.90 -1.52 16.20
C LYS A 85 13.20 -2.26 17.33
N ALA A 86 12.21 -3.11 17.05
CA ALA A 86 11.36 -3.74 18.06
C ALA A 86 11.48 -5.29 18.05
N ARG A 87 12.61 -5.81 18.55
CA ARG A 87 12.62 -7.16 19.12
C ARG A 87 11.82 -7.14 20.43
N GLY A 88 10.49 -7.18 20.33
CA GLY A 88 9.62 -7.17 21.51
C GLY A 88 8.14 -6.98 21.20
N GLY A 89 7.47 -8.06 20.80
CA GLY A 89 6.10 -8.37 21.18
C GLY A 89 4.93 -7.62 20.50
N GLY A 90 3.94 -8.41 20.07
CA GLY A 90 2.53 -8.00 20.04
C GLY A 90 1.97 -7.61 18.67
N GLY A 91 1.13 -8.48 18.11
CA GLY A 91 0.31 -8.16 16.94
C GLY A 91 -0.70 -7.06 17.26
N ALA A 92 -0.45 -5.85 16.79
CA ALA A 92 -1.44 -4.78 16.76
C ALA A 92 -2.19 -4.82 15.42
N ALA A 93 -3.50 -4.66 15.46
CA ALA A 93 -4.35 -4.58 14.29
C ALA A 93 -3.83 -3.50 13.33
N LEU A 94 -3.63 -3.90 12.08
CA LEU A 94 -2.96 -3.13 11.03
C LEU A 94 -3.96 -2.13 10.42
N GLU A 95 -4.01 -0.90 10.90
CA GLU A 95 -4.63 0.21 10.15
C GLU A 95 -3.63 0.70 9.09
N GLY A 96 -3.43 -0.14 8.07
CA GLY A 96 -2.54 0.13 6.94
C GLY A 96 -3.24 -0.25 5.64
N VAL A 97 -3.51 0.73 4.78
CA VAL A 97 -4.12 0.47 3.48
C VAL A 97 -3.00 0.09 2.51
N ALA A 98 -2.81 -1.21 2.29
CA ALA A 98 -2.01 -1.73 1.19
C ALA A 98 -2.91 -1.80 -0.06
N CYS A 99 -2.67 -0.92 -1.03
CA CYS A 99 -3.47 -0.88 -2.25
C CYS A 99 -2.73 -1.62 -3.38
N TRP A 100 -3.19 -2.84 -3.66
CA TRP A 100 -3.53 -3.33 -5.01
C TRP A 100 -4.16 -4.71 -4.88
N ASN A 101 -5.44 -4.81 -5.24
CA ASN A 101 -6.06 -6.08 -5.57
C ASN A 101 -6.81 -5.85 -6.89
N GLY A 102 -6.53 -6.66 -7.92
CA GLY A 102 -7.32 -6.67 -9.16
C GLY A 102 -8.82 -6.99 -8.96
N ALA A 103 -9.25 -7.26 -7.72
CA ALA A 103 -10.63 -7.34 -7.23
C ALA A 103 -10.71 -6.50 -5.93
N GLY A 104 -11.83 -5.84 -5.61
CA GLY A 104 -11.94 -4.85 -4.52
C GLY A 104 -11.41 -5.26 -3.12
N PRO A 105 -11.40 -4.31 -2.16
CA PRO A 105 -10.92 -4.56 -0.80
C PRO A 105 -11.74 -5.68 -0.14
N LYS A 106 -11.07 -6.74 0.33
CA LYS A 106 -11.62 -7.64 1.34
C LYS A 106 -11.26 -7.04 2.69
N TYR A 107 -12.13 -6.17 3.20
CA TYR A 107 -12.09 -5.79 4.60
C TYR A 107 -12.28 -7.06 5.43
N GLY A 108 -11.44 -7.26 6.45
CA GLY A 108 -11.74 -8.23 7.49
C GLY A 108 -13.06 -7.82 8.13
N GLU A 109 -14.04 -8.71 8.10
CA GLU A 109 -15.26 -8.59 8.90
C GLU A 109 -14.83 -8.53 10.37
N GLY A 110 -14.92 -7.34 10.96
CA GLY A 110 -14.94 -7.19 12.41
C GLY A 110 -16.20 -7.86 12.92
N ARG A 111 -16.04 -8.99 13.62
CA ARG A 111 -17.10 -9.54 14.44
C ARG A 111 -17.16 -8.71 15.73
N ALA A 112 -18.35 -8.21 16.04
CA ALA A 112 -18.72 -7.64 17.32
C ALA A 112 -18.51 -8.64 18.47
#